data_AF-A0A915UDN9-F1
#
_entry.id   AF-A0A915UDN9-F1
#
_cell.length_a   1.000
_cell.length_b   1.000
_cell.length_c   1.000
_cell.angle_alpha   90.00
_cell.angle_beta   90.00
_cell.angle_gamma   90.00
#
_symmetry.space_group_name_H-M   'P 1'
#
loop_
_entity.id
_entity.type
_entity.pdbx_description
1 polymer ?
#
loop_
_entity_poly.entity_id
_entity_poly.type
_entity_poly.pdbx_seq_one_letter_code
_entity_poly.pdbx_strand_id
1 'polypeptide(L)'
;MSLLGSVPGTVELTTREFDSLRTLIHEIAGIALAPAKRTLLESRLQRRLRALNLRTFSDYIDCLAQPGTPELVEMINCVTTNKTDFYREPHHFRFLQQQVIPAVQSRTVGGRRLRIWSAGCSTGEEPYTIALAIADALGPRLNSWDVKILASDIDTRVLETAAAGTYPADRVDVVPDHLRERYFTRSRTPGAYDIDDAIRRMITFRRINFADPRWPINTQFDVIFCRNVIIYFDRDTQAVLFDRFAQLLKKDGHLIIGHSETLSWLTGTFAQVRGVPTVYRLATAADGDLRPPSVVAAQAAAAAPASRPDAVEPAPRPLAVGSARPALRAGGRLASRLESRLGPRPATASKVGADRRLHHGAIESAAHMPHTHIIHVGGVFASAEAAVVRTILGSCVAACLYDPETRIGGMNHFLLPEGHDKQQDARASTRYGVHAMEVLINEMMHRGADRRRLRAKAFGASEAIKHVVLSREVQERNAQFITRFLEVEGIPLDRSLLGGPRPLEVLFATDTGKAFVRELALPSVERLAHEEDRYSQTLIHPAQPAEDDDITLF
;
A
#
# COMPACT_ATOMS: atom_id res chain seq x y z
N MET A 1 -6.56 38.87 -9.43
CA MET A 1 -7.81 38.40 -10.08
C MET A 1 -7.82 36.89 -10.06
N SER A 2 -8.54 36.32 -9.09
CA SER A 2 -8.79 34.89 -8.92
C SER A 2 -9.75 34.38 -9.99
N LEU A 3 -9.33 33.46 -10.84
CA LEU A 3 -10.22 32.73 -11.75
C LEU A 3 -9.73 31.29 -11.88
N LEU A 4 -10.02 30.48 -10.87
CA LEU A 4 -10.29 29.05 -11.05
C LEU A 4 -11.70 28.84 -10.47
N GLY A 5 -12.68 28.90 -11.37
CA GLY A 5 -14.07 28.65 -11.03
C GLY A 5 -14.23 27.21 -10.54
N SER A 6 -14.92 27.07 -9.41
CA SER A 6 -15.36 25.80 -8.87
C SER A 6 -16.20 25.03 -9.90
N VAL A 7 -15.99 23.71 -9.95
CA VAL A 7 -16.87 22.81 -10.71
C VAL A 7 -18.29 22.92 -10.12
N PRO A 8 -19.34 23.13 -10.93
CA PRO A 8 -20.71 23.22 -10.40
C PRO A 8 -21.10 21.89 -9.72
N GLY A 9 -21.35 21.93 -8.41
CA GLY A 9 -21.90 20.79 -7.64
C GLY A 9 -20.92 20.04 -6.71
N THR A 10 -19.65 20.45 -6.62
CA THR A 10 -18.73 19.94 -5.58
C THR A 10 -18.76 20.83 -4.34
N VAL A 11 -19.00 20.21 -3.18
CA VAL A 11 -18.96 20.87 -1.87
C VAL A 11 -17.53 20.81 -1.38
N GLU A 12 -16.96 21.93 -0.95
CA GLU A 12 -15.58 21.94 -0.44
C GLU A 12 -15.53 21.43 1.00
N LEU A 13 -14.56 20.60 1.33
CA LEU A 13 -14.29 20.15 2.70
C LEU A 13 -13.35 21.14 3.40
N THR A 14 -13.83 21.87 4.40
CA THR A 14 -12.98 22.81 5.14
C THR A 14 -11.95 22.08 6.01
N THR A 15 -10.88 22.76 6.41
CA THR A 15 -9.86 22.16 7.32
C THR A 15 -10.46 21.70 8.64
N ARG A 16 -11.40 22.46 9.21
CA ARG A 16 -12.06 22.10 10.48
C ARG A 16 -12.92 20.84 10.35
N GLU A 17 -13.70 20.74 9.27
CA GLU A 17 -14.51 19.56 8.98
C GLU A 17 -13.62 18.35 8.67
N PHE A 18 -12.53 18.55 7.92
CA PHE A 18 -11.54 17.51 7.68
C PHE A 18 -10.94 16.98 8.98
N ASP A 19 -10.53 17.86 9.90
CA ASP A 19 -9.98 17.43 11.19
C ASP A 19 -11.01 16.67 12.03
N SER A 20 -12.28 17.10 12.01
CA SER A 20 -13.36 16.42 12.72
C SER A 20 -13.64 15.03 12.16
N LEU A 21 -13.72 14.89 10.83
CA LEU A 21 -13.89 13.60 10.15
C LEU A 21 -12.67 12.70 10.33
N ARG A 22 -11.45 13.26 10.27
CA ARG A 22 -10.20 12.53 10.51
C ARG A 22 -10.18 11.93 11.91
N THR A 23 -10.51 12.73 12.93
CA THR A 23 -10.60 12.25 14.32
C THR A 23 -11.66 11.16 14.45
N LEU A 24 -12.85 11.36 13.91
CA LEU A 24 -13.93 10.37 13.97
C LEU A 24 -13.57 9.05 13.27
N ILE A 25 -12.94 9.10 12.10
CA ILE A 25 -12.47 7.92 11.36
C ILE A 25 -11.41 7.17 12.15
N HIS A 26 -10.49 7.89 12.80
CA HIS A 26 -9.46 7.28 13.64
C HIS A 26 -10.06 6.62 14.88
N GLU A 27 -10.98 7.30 15.58
CA GLU A 27 -11.65 6.76 16.76
C GLU A 27 -12.46 5.49 16.45
N ILE A 28 -13.13 5.45 15.30
CA ILE A 28 -14.02 4.34 14.94
C ILE A 28 -13.24 3.18 14.31
N ALA A 29 -12.29 3.45 13.41
CA ALA A 29 -11.67 2.43 12.57
C ALA A 29 -10.15 2.31 12.76
N GLY A 30 -9.53 3.16 13.58
CA GLY A 30 -8.07 3.25 13.75
C GLY A 30 -7.34 3.88 12.57
N ILE A 31 -8.04 4.25 11.48
CA ILE A 31 -7.42 4.71 10.24
C ILE A 31 -6.85 6.12 10.43
N ALA A 32 -5.52 6.24 10.31
CA ALA A 32 -4.81 7.50 10.39
C ALA A 32 -4.76 8.18 9.00
N LEU A 33 -5.47 9.30 8.86
CA LEU A 33 -5.42 10.11 7.65
C LEU A 33 -4.43 11.28 7.81
N ALA A 34 -3.37 11.29 6.99
CA ALA A 34 -2.47 12.43 6.93
C ALA A 34 -3.19 13.68 6.35
N PRO A 35 -2.82 14.92 6.74
CA PRO A 35 -3.43 16.14 6.20
C PRO A 35 -3.45 16.23 4.67
N ALA A 36 -2.42 15.68 4.01
CA ALA A 36 -2.32 15.61 2.56
C ALA A 36 -3.45 14.79 1.89
N LYS A 37 -4.18 13.95 2.65
CA LYS A 37 -5.30 13.12 2.15
C LYS A 37 -6.66 13.86 2.20
N ARG A 38 -6.71 15.16 2.50
CA ARG A 38 -7.97 15.95 2.50
C ARG A 38 -8.75 15.81 1.19
N THR A 39 -8.11 16.04 0.05
CA THR A 39 -8.77 15.96 -1.27
C THR A 39 -9.30 14.56 -1.57
N LEU A 40 -8.58 13.52 -1.13
CA LEU A 40 -9.03 12.13 -1.25
C LEU A 40 -10.31 11.89 -0.44
N LEU A 41 -10.32 12.35 0.82
CA LEU A 41 -11.47 12.21 1.71
C LEU A 41 -12.68 12.97 1.16
N GLU A 42 -12.49 14.22 0.75
CA GLU A 42 -13.51 15.07 0.12
C GLU A 42 -14.15 14.36 -1.09
N SER A 43 -13.33 13.91 -2.04
CA SER A 43 -13.80 13.21 -3.25
C SER A 43 -14.61 11.95 -2.94
N ARG A 44 -14.17 11.15 -1.97
CA ARG A 44 -14.83 9.89 -1.59
C ARG A 44 -16.18 10.14 -0.90
N LEU A 45 -16.26 11.13 -0.03
CA LEU A 45 -17.47 11.47 0.71
C LEU A 45 -18.47 12.31 -0.09
N GLN A 46 -18.04 12.98 -1.16
CA GLN A 46 -18.94 13.73 -2.05
C GLN A 46 -20.09 12.86 -2.61
N ARG A 47 -19.86 11.56 -2.78
CA ARG A 47 -20.92 10.61 -3.17
C ARG A 47 -21.95 10.38 -2.06
N ARG A 48 -21.54 10.41 -0.80
CA ARG A 48 -22.44 10.25 0.37
C ARG A 48 -23.32 11.48 0.55
N LEU A 49 -22.76 12.68 0.46
CA LEU A 49 -23.53 13.93 0.51
C LEU A 49 -24.66 13.91 -0.54
N ARG A 50 -24.35 13.49 -1.78
CA ARG A 50 -25.35 13.34 -2.84
C ARG A 50 -26.41 12.28 -2.52
N ALA A 51 -26.00 11.10 -2.04
CA ALA A 51 -26.91 10.01 -1.71
C ALA A 51 -27.91 10.39 -0.60
N LEU A 52 -27.48 11.23 0.36
CA LEU A 52 -28.28 11.68 1.49
C LEU A 52 -28.98 13.04 1.22
N ASN A 53 -28.83 13.62 0.03
CA ASN A 53 -29.32 14.95 -0.32
C ASN A 53 -28.83 16.07 0.64
N LEU A 54 -27.61 15.96 1.14
CA LEU A 54 -26.97 16.95 2.02
C LEU A 54 -26.22 18.01 1.23
N ARG A 55 -26.17 19.24 1.75
CA ARG A 55 -25.59 20.40 1.04
C ARG A 55 -24.21 20.76 1.53
N THR A 56 -23.85 20.39 2.76
CA THR A 56 -22.55 20.71 3.37
C THR A 56 -21.94 19.50 4.09
N PHE A 57 -20.62 19.53 4.31
CA PHE A 57 -19.95 18.54 5.16
C PHE A 57 -20.32 18.69 6.63
N SER A 58 -20.67 19.90 7.07
CA SER A 58 -21.24 20.13 8.40
C SER A 58 -22.55 19.35 8.59
N ASP A 59 -23.48 19.38 7.60
CA ASP A 59 -24.70 18.56 7.65
C ASP A 59 -24.38 17.06 7.73
N TYR A 60 -23.32 16.63 7.05
CA TYR A 60 -22.86 15.25 7.08
C TYR A 60 -22.32 14.87 8.45
N ILE A 61 -21.48 15.71 9.07
CA ILE A 61 -20.96 15.49 10.42
C ILE A 61 -22.12 15.42 11.44
N ASP A 62 -23.12 16.30 11.33
CA ASP A 62 -24.31 16.27 12.18
C ASP A 62 -25.11 14.97 12.00
N CYS A 63 -25.20 14.47 10.77
CA CYS A 63 -25.81 13.17 10.46
C CYS A 63 -25.03 12.00 11.12
N LEU A 64 -23.70 12.02 11.06
CA LEU A 64 -22.83 11.00 11.68
C LEU A 64 -22.89 11.02 13.21
N ALA A 65 -23.16 12.19 13.82
CA ALA A 65 -23.29 12.34 15.27
C ALA A 65 -24.60 11.73 15.84
N GLN A 66 -25.56 11.37 14.99
CA GLN A 66 -26.81 10.76 15.43
C GLN A 66 -26.57 9.35 15.97
N PRO A 67 -26.98 9.05 17.22
CA PRO A 67 -26.79 7.73 17.81
C PRO A 67 -27.41 6.60 16.96
N GLY A 68 -26.64 5.56 16.68
CA GLY A 68 -27.11 4.38 15.95
C GLY A 68 -27.26 4.57 14.44
N THR A 69 -26.79 5.68 13.87
CA THR A 69 -26.84 5.90 12.43
C THR A 69 -26.04 4.83 11.67
N PRO A 70 -26.62 4.20 10.62
CA PRO A 70 -25.88 3.26 9.77
C PRO A 70 -24.84 3.99 8.90
N GLU A 71 -24.92 5.32 8.80
CA GLU A 71 -24.05 6.11 7.91
C GLU A 71 -22.58 6.06 8.32
N LEU A 72 -22.26 5.77 9.59
CA LEU A 72 -20.88 5.54 10.02
C LEU A 72 -20.23 4.38 9.25
N VAL A 73 -20.97 3.30 9.00
CA VAL A 73 -20.49 2.16 8.21
C VAL A 73 -20.22 2.59 6.77
N GLU A 74 -21.14 3.37 6.19
CA GLU A 74 -21.04 3.85 4.81
C GLU A 74 -19.90 4.85 4.61
N MET A 75 -19.62 5.68 5.61
CA MET A 75 -18.43 6.54 5.65
C MET A 75 -17.17 5.68 5.60
N ILE A 76 -17.07 4.67 6.49
CA ILE A 76 -15.93 3.76 6.53
C ILE A 76 -15.72 3.04 5.19
N ASN A 77 -16.79 2.49 4.61
CA ASN A 77 -16.77 1.85 3.28
C ASN A 77 -16.25 2.78 2.15
N CYS A 78 -16.33 4.10 2.32
CA CYS A 78 -15.84 5.05 1.32
C CYS A 78 -14.37 5.42 1.52
N VAL A 79 -13.87 5.41 2.76
CA VAL A 79 -12.51 5.86 3.11
C VAL A 79 -11.47 4.73 3.11
N THR A 80 -11.92 3.48 3.14
CA THR A 80 -11.08 2.28 2.94
C THR A 80 -10.49 2.25 1.53
N THR A 81 -9.29 1.68 1.39
CA THR A 81 -8.61 1.53 0.09
C THR A 81 -8.40 0.05 -0.17
N ASN A 82 -9.08 -0.46 -1.20
CA ASN A 82 -9.38 -1.88 -1.36
C ASN A 82 -8.70 -2.51 -2.59
N LYS A 83 -7.41 -2.24 -2.80
CA LYS A 83 -6.68 -2.85 -3.93
C LYS A 83 -6.16 -4.23 -3.53
N THR A 84 -6.68 -5.25 -4.19
CA THR A 84 -6.25 -6.64 -4.06
C THR A 84 -6.33 -7.34 -5.41
N ASP A 85 -5.58 -8.42 -5.57
CA ASP A 85 -5.51 -9.24 -6.78
C ASP A 85 -5.24 -10.70 -6.37
N PHE A 86 -5.73 -11.66 -7.16
CA PHE A 86 -5.40 -13.07 -6.98
C PHE A 86 -3.88 -13.27 -7.06
N TYR A 87 -3.33 -14.15 -6.24
CA TYR A 87 -1.88 -14.44 -6.20
C TYR A 87 -0.97 -13.23 -5.96
N ARG A 88 -1.48 -12.13 -5.39
CA ARG A 88 -0.65 -11.03 -4.89
C ARG A 88 0.39 -11.55 -3.90
N GLU A 89 1.67 -11.25 -4.17
CA GLU A 89 2.83 -11.71 -3.41
C GLU A 89 2.94 -13.25 -3.36
N PRO A 90 3.16 -13.93 -4.50
CA PRO A 90 2.93 -15.36 -4.65
C PRO A 90 3.84 -16.26 -3.80
N HIS A 91 4.98 -15.73 -3.35
CA HIS A 91 5.91 -16.44 -2.48
C HIS A 91 5.29 -16.82 -1.12
N HIS A 92 4.30 -16.05 -0.63
CA HIS A 92 3.57 -16.37 0.60
C HIS A 92 2.72 -17.65 0.48
N PHE A 93 2.11 -17.89 -0.68
CA PHE A 93 1.35 -19.11 -0.94
C PHE A 93 2.27 -20.31 -1.13
N ARG A 94 3.44 -20.12 -1.76
CA ARG A 94 4.48 -21.16 -1.81
C ARG A 94 4.96 -21.54 -0.40
N PHE A 95 5.17 -20.57 0.49
CA PHE A 95 5.50 -20.83 1.90
C PHE A 95 4.40 -21.64 2.61
N LEU A 96 3.13 -21.28 2.40
CA LEU A 96 1.99 -22.04 2.93
C LEU A 96 2.02 -23.51 2.46
N GLN A 97 2.25 -23.74 1.16
CA GLN A 97 2.27 -25.07 0.57
C GLN A 97 3.47 -25.91 1.01
N GLN A 98 4.66 -25.30 1.06
CA GLN A 98 5.93 -26.01 1.24
C GLN A 98 6.36 -26.16 2.70
N GLN A 99 5.93 -25.26 3.58
CA GLN A 99 6.35 -25.27 4.98
C GLN A 99 5.19 -25.49 5.95
N VAL A 100 4.12 -24.70 5.83
CA VAL A 100 3.02 -24.75 6.80
C VAL A 100 2.22 -26.05 6.70
N ILE A 101 1.77 -26.42 5.51
CA ILE A 101 0.95 -27.63 5.32
C ILE A 101 1.70 -28.90 5.78
N PRO A 102 2.97 -29.15 5.36
CA PRO A 102 3.74 -30.28 5.85
C PRO A 102 3.93 -30.28 7.37
N ALA A 103 4.21 -29.10 7.97
CA ALA A 103 4.39 -28.97 9.41
C ALA A 103 3.10 -29.24 10.20
N VAL A 104 1.93 -28.86 9.67
CA VAL A 104 0.63 -29.20 10.29
C VAL A 104 0.35 -30.70 10.16
N GLN A 105 0.73 -31.31 9.03
CA GLN A 105 0.53 -32.74 8.80
C GLN A 105 1.36 -33.63 9.74
N SER A 106 2.54 -33.18 10.16
CA SER A 106 3.43 -33.96 11.04
C SER A 106 3.06 -33.92 12.53
N ARG A 107 2.06 -33.13 12.93
CA ARG A 107 1.64 -33.01 14.34
C ARG A 107 0.94 -34.27 14.84
N THR A 108 1.35 -34.75 16.02
CA THR A 108 0.73 -35.89 16.71
C THR A 108 -0.72 -35.61 17.12
N VAL A 109 -1.03 -34.37 17.50
CA VAL A 109 -2.37 -33.92 17.89
C VAL A 109 -2.81 -32.80 16.95
N GLY A 110 -4.01 -32.92 16.37
CA GLY A 110 -4.55 -31.92 15.44
C GLY A 110 -3.89 -31.95 14.06
N GLY A 111 -3.18 -33.03 13.70
CA GLY A 111 -2.76 -33.28 12.33
C GLY A 111 -3.96 -33.21 11.38
N ARG A 112 -3.77 -32.55 10.24
CA ARG A 112 -4.83 -32.27 9.22
C ARG A 112 -5.91 -31.25 9.61
N ARG A 113 -5.75 -30.52 10.72
CA ARG A 113 -6.62 -29.38 11.06
C ARG A 113 -5.88 -28.06 10.82
N LEU A 114 -6.33 -27.29 9.83
CA LEU A 114 -5.73 -26.02 9.43
C LEU A 114 -6.70 -24.86 9.72
N ARG A 115 -6.21 -23.85 10.45
CA ARG A 115 -6.94 -22.62 10.76
C ARG A 115 -6.16 -21.42 10.26
N ILE A 116 -6.75 -20.68 9.34
CA ILE A 116 -6.13 -19.49 8.76
C ILE A 116 -7.04 -18.29 8.95
N TRP A 117 -6.45 -17.12 9.14
CA TRP A 117 -7.16 -15.84 9.09
C TRP A 117 -6.57 -14.97 7.98
N SER A 118 -7.40 -14.56 7.02
CA SER A 118 -7.13 -13.42 6.13
C SER A 118 -7.76 -12.16 6.75
N ALA A 119 -6.91 -11.33 7.33
CA ALA A 119 -7.25 -10.16 8.13
C ALA A 119 -7.08 -8.89 7.28
N GLY A 120 -8.20 -8.33 6.82
CA GLY A 120 -8.27 -7.28 5.81
C GLY A 120 -8.39 -7.86 4.40
N CYS A 121 -9.37 -8.76 4.20
CA CYS A 121 -9.48 -9.60 3.01
C CYS A 121 -9.98 -8.87 1.75
N SER A 122 -10.44 -7.62 1.89
CA SER A 122 -10.97 -6.80 0.80
C SER A 122 -12.03 -7.54 -0.03
N THR A 123 -11.95 -7.53 -1.36
CA THR A 123 -12.92 -8.19 -2.25
C THR A 123 -12.77 -9.72 -2.36
N GLY A 124 -11.95 -10.36 -1.52
CA GLY A 124 -11.92 -11.82 -1.35
C GLY A 124 -10.85 -12.58 -2.13
N GLU A 125 -10.10 -11.92 -3.00
CA GLU A 125 -9.05 -12.56 -3.81
C GLU A 125 -7.99 -13.26 -2.95
N GLU A 126 -7.60 -12.67 -1.81
CA GLU A 126 -6.63 -13.28 -0.88
C GLU A 126 -7.16 -14.59 -0.25
N PRO A 127 -8.31 -14.62 0.46
CA PRO A 127 -8.79 -15.86 1.06
C PRO A 127 -9.09 -16.94 0.03
N TYR A 128 -9.54 -16.58 -1.19
CA TYR A 128 -9.69 -17.54 -2.27
C TYR A 128 -8.34 -18.07 -2.78
N THR A 129 -7.32 -17.22 -2.92
CA THR A 129 -5.98 -17.67 -3.27
C THR A 129 -5.40 -18.62 -2.23
N ILE A 130 -5.60 -18.32 -0.93
CA ILE A 130 -5.21 -19.23 0.17
C ILE A 130 -5.89 -20.58 0.00
N ALA A 131 -7.21 -20.58 -0.22
CA ALA A 131 -8.00 -21.79 -0.37
C ALA A 131 -7.58 -22.62 -1.61
N LEU A 132 -7.34 -21.97 -2.74
CA LEU A 132 -6.84 -22.59 -3.97
C LEU A 132 -5.44 -23.19 -3.77
N ALA A 133 -4.52 -22.46 -3.12
CA ALA A 133 -3.18 -22.97 -2.82
C ALA A 133 -3.19 -24.21 -1.92
N ILE A 134 -4.11 -24.27 -0.95
CA ILE A 134 -4.32 -25.44 -0.10
C ILE A 134 -4.88 -26.61 -0.91
N ALA A 135 -5.90 -26.35 -1.75
CA ALA A 135 -6.51 -27.35 -2.60
C ALA A 135 -5.50 -27.95 -3.60
N ASP A 136 -4.62 -27.12 -4.15
CA ASP A 136 -3.52 -27.51 -5.03
C ASP A 136 -2.51 -28.42 -4.31
N ALA A 137 -2.03 -28.01 -3.12
CA ALA A 137 -1.04 -28.78 -2.37
C ALA A 137 -1.57 -30.10 -1.80
N LEU A 138 -2.84 -30.15 -1.40
CA LEU A 138 -3.44 -31.36 -0.83
C LEU A 138 -4.02 -32.28 -1.90
N GLY A 139 -4.48 -31.74 -3.02
CA GLY A 139 -5.14 -32.48 -4.08
C GLY A 139 -6.30 -33.32 -3.53
N PRO A 140 -6.40 -34.62 -3.89
CA PRO A 140 -7.44 -35.51 -3.38
C PRO A 140 -7.46 -35.65 -1.84
N ARG A 141 -6.32 -35.39 -1.17
CA ARG A 141 -6.24 -35.49 0.29
C ARG A 141 -7.02 -34.40 1.00
N LEU A 142 -7.43 -33.32 0.33
CA LEU A 142 -8.19 -32.22 0.91
C LEU A 142 -9.43 -32.71 1.68
N ASN A 143 -10.12 -33.74 1.18
CA ASN A 143 -11.31 -34.32 1.82
C ASN A 143 -11.04 -34.94 3.21
N SER A 144 -9.78 -35.22 3.53
CA SER A 144 -9.35 -35.74 4.85
C SER A 144 -8.86 -34.64 5.80
N TRP A 145 -8.93 -33.37 5.39
CA TRP A 145 -8.50 -32.22 6.17
C TRP A 145 -9.69 -31.39 6.66
N ASP A 146 -9.57 -30.90 7.89
CA ASP A 146 -10.46 -29.87 8.44
C ASP A 146 -9.79 -28.51 8.23
N VAL A 147 -10.08 -27.88 7.09
CA VAL A 147 -9.59 -26.54 6.72
C VAL A 147 -10.68 -25.50 6.98
N LYS A 148 -10.35 -24.46 7.76
CA LYS A 148 -11.21 -23.28 7.91
C LYS A 148 -10.39 -22.00 7.78
N ILE A 149 -10.89 -21.09 6.94
CA ILE A 149 -10.33 -19.78 6.67
C ILE A 149 -11.34 -18.76 7.18
N LEU A 150 -10.97 -18.00 8.21
CA LEU A 150 -11.67 -16.77 8.55
C LEU A 150 -11.19 -15.69 7.58
N ALA A 151 -12.11 -15.02 6.90
CA ALA A 151 -11.81 -13.85 6.08
C ALA A 151 -12.55 -12.66 6.68
N SER A 152 -11.86 -11.58 7.01
CA SER A 152 -12.51 -10.43 7.60
C SER A 152 -12.07 -9.11 7.02
N ASP A 153 -12.97 -8.15 7.01
CA ASP A 153 -12.71 -6.77 6.65
C ASP A 153 -13.61 -5.84 7.49
N ILE A 154 -13.27 -4.55 7.52
CA ILE A 154 -14.15 -3.53 8.11
C ILE A 154 -15.20 -3.07 7.11
N ASP A 155 -14.86 -3.10 5.81
CA ASP A 155 -15.69 -2.66 4.70
C ASP A 155 -16.71 -3.74 4.33
N THR A 156 -17.98 -3.37 4.45
CA THR A 156 -19.09 -4.31 4.23
C THR A 156 -19.36 -4.57 2.75
N ARG A 157 -19.09 -3.61 1.87
CA ARG A 157 -19.34 -3.75 0.43
C ARG A 157 -18.35 -4.71 -0.23
N VAL A 158 -17.10 -4.67 0.21
CA VAL A 158 -16.10 -5.62 -0.29
C VAL A 158 -16.33 -7.03 0.26
N LEU A 159 -16.84 -7.16 1.50
CA LEU A 159 -17.26 -8.45 2.05
C LEU A 159 -18.44 -9.06 1.30
N GLU A 160 -19.41 -8.25 0.86
CA GLU A 160 -20.49 -8.72 -0.01
C GLU A 160 -19.94 -9.26 -1.34
N THR A 161 -19.00 -8.53 -1.95
CA THR A 161 -18.31 -8.97 -3.18
C THR A 161 -17.55 -10.28 -2.95
N ALA A 162 -16.78 -10.36 -1.86
CA ALA A 162 -16.02 -11.54 -1.49
C ALA A 162 -16.92 -12.76 -1.25
N ALA A 163 -18.04 -12.56 -0.54
CA ALA A 163 -19.01 -13.60 -0.26
C ALA A 163 -19.72 -14.10 -1.53
N ALA A 164 -19.99 -13.22 -2.50
CA ALA A 164 -20.54 -13.60 -3.80
C ALA A 164 -19.58 -14.52 -4.56
N GLY A 165 -18.27 -14.24 -4.52
CA GLY A 165 -17.26 -15.08 -5.18
C GLY A 165 -17.31 -15.01 -6.71
N THR A 166 -17.87 -13.93 -7.25
CA THR A 166 -17.98 -13.68 -8.69
C THR A 166 -16.98 -12.61 -9.10
N TYR A 167 -16.12 -12.91 -10.07
CA TYR A 167 -15.04 -12.03 -10.51
C TYR A 167 -15.03 -11.88 -12.04
N PRO A 168 -14.72 -10.69 -12.58
CA PRO A 168 -14.53 -10.52 -14.03
C PRO A 168 -13.32 -11.34 -14.52
N ALA A 169 -13.34 -11.72 -15.79
CA ALA A 169 -12.33 -12.59 -16.40
C ALA A 169 -10.88 -12.11 -16.17
N ASP A 170 -10.64 -10.81 -16.37
CA ASP A 170 -9.33 -10.18 -16.20
C ASP A 170 -8.74 -10.38 -14.79
N ARG A 171 -9.59 -10.37 -13.75
CA ARG A 171 -9.12 -10.66 -12.37
C ARG A 171 -8.76 -12.12 -12.15
N VAL A 172 -9.40 -13.04 -12.88
CA VAL A 172 -9.19 -14.49 -12.74
C VAL A 172 -8.04 -14.97 -13.62
N ASP A 173 -7.63 -14.20 -14.64
CA ASP A 173 -6.60 -14.61 -15.60
C ASP A 173 -5.21 -14.87 -15.01
N VAL A 174 -4.92 -14.32 -13.84
CA VAL A 174 -3.67 -14.57 -13.10
C VAL A 174 -3.68 -15.89 -12.31
N VAL A 175 -4.84 -16.54 -12.17
CA VAL A 175 -4.96 -17.85 -11.50
C VAL A 175 -4.39 -18.94 -12.42
N PRO A 176 -3.52 -19.85 -11.92
CA PRO A 176 -2.97 -20.93 -12.73
C PRO A 176 -4.05 -21.74 -13.46
N ASP A 177 -3.82 -22.06 -14.73
CA ASP A 177 -4.81 -22.66 -15.64
C ASP A 177 -5.49 -23.90 -15.06
N HIS A 178 -4.71 -24.82 -14.49
CA HIS A 178 -5.24 -26.06 -13.91
C HIS A 178 -6.17 -25.83 -12.71
N LEU A 179 -5.98 -24.73 -11.97
CA LEU A 179 -6.86 -24.34 -10.87
C LEU A 179 -8.05 -23.54 -11.39
N ARG A 180 -7.83 -22.67 -12.39
CA ARG A 180 -8.88 -21.87 -13.02
C ARG A 180 -9.92 -22.76 -13.68
N GLU A 181 -9.49 -23.71 -14.51
CA GLU A 181 -10.38 -24.67 -15.18
C GLU A 181 -11.15 -25.56 -14.20
N ARG A 182 -10.55 -25.87 -13.05
CA ARG A 182 -11.13 -26.77 -12.05
C ARG A 182 -12.09 -26.07 -11.09
N TYR A 183 -11.79 -24.84 -10.69
CA TYR A 183 -12.46 -24.17 -9.58
C TYR A 183 -13.15 -22.86 -9.97
N PHE A 184 -13.15 -22.48 -11.24
CA PHE A 184 -13.96 -21.38 -11.74
C PHE A 184 -14.89 -21.86 -12.84
N THR A 185 -16.13 -21.40 -12.78
CA THR A 185 -17.15 -21.67 -13.79
C THR A 185 -17.67 -20.35 -14.34
N ARG A 186 -18.15 -20.33 -15.58
CA ARG A 186 -18.72 -19.09 -16.14
C ARG A 186 -19.94 -18.68 -15.32
N SER A 187 -19.94 -17.42 -14.88
CA SER A 187 -21.05 -16.85 -14.12
C SER A 187 -22.25 -16.60 -15.02
N ARG A 188 -23.41 -16.41 -14.39
CA ARG A 188 -24.61 -15.86 -15.06
C ARG A 188 -24.38 -14.44 -15.54
N THR A 189 -23.48 -13.70 -14.90
CA THR A 189 -23.06 -12.36 -15.32
C THR A 189 -22.10 -12.49 -16.51
N PRO A 190 -22.42 -11.90 -17.69
CA PRO A 190 -21.55 -11.98 -18.85
C PRO A 190 -20.13 -11.47 -18.55
N GLY A 191 -19.12 -12.22 -18.96
CA GLY A 191 -17.70 -11.86 -18.76
C GLY A 191 -17.16 -12.08 -17.35
N ALA A 192 -17.92 -12.74 -16.46
CA ALA A 192 -17.50 -13.07 -15.10
C ALA A 192 -17.43 -14.59 -14.87
N TYR A 193 -16.71 -14.97 -13.82
CA TYR A 193 -16.55 -16.33 -13.34
C TYR A 193 -16.99 -16.42 -11.88
N ASP A 194 -17.69 -17.49 -11.55
CA ASP A 194 -18.04 -17.87 -10.19
C ASP A 194 -17.04 -18.91 -9.68
N ILE A 195 -16.50 -18.67 -8.49
CA ILE A 195 -15.62 -19.64 -7.82
C ILE A 195 -16.43 -20.81 -7.24
N ASP A 196 -15.88 -22.01 -7.35
CA ASP A 196 -16.54 -23.25 -6.99
C ASP A 196 -16.89 -23.33 -5.48
N ASP A 197 -18.06 -23.90 -5.19
CA ASP A 197 -18.59 -23.98 -3.82
C ASP A 197 -17.72 -24.86 -2.90
N ALA A 198 -16.93 -25.80 -3.42
CA ALA A 198 -15.97 -26.54 -2.61
C ALA A 198 -14.86 -25.63 -2.06
N ILE A 199 -14.43 -24.63 -2.83
CA ILE A 199 -13.48 -23.62 -2.37
C ILE A 199 -14.15 -22.65 -1.40
N ARG A 200 -15.35 -22.15 -1.75
CA ARG A 200 -16.10 -21.19 -0.91
C ARG A 200 -16.40 -21.73 0.48
N ARG A 201 -16.75 -23.02 0.61
CA ARG A 201 -17.09 -23.65 1.90
C ARG A 201 -15.93 -23.70 2.89
N MET A 202 -14.68 -23.54 2.46
CA MET A 202 -13.54 -23.40 3.38
C MET A 202 -13.49 -22.03 4.07
N ILE A 203 -14.22 -21.03 3.55
CA ILE A 203 -14.08 -19.63 3.95
C ILE A 203 -15.33 -19.17 4.70
N THR A 204 -15.12 -18.46 5.80
CA THR A 204 -16.18 -17.75 6.54
C THR A 204 -15.85 -16.26 6.53
N PHE A 205 -16.69 -15.46 5.87
CA PHE A 205 -16.57 -14.01 5.85
C PHE A 205 -17.20 -13.38 7.09
N ARG A 206 -16.51 -12.45 7.74
CA ARG A 206 -17.01 -11.70 8.89
C ARG A 206 -16.57 -10.25 8.85
N ARG A 207 -17.45 -9.34 9.26
CA ARG A 207 -17.01 -7.97 9.56
C ARG A 207 -16.22 -7.95 10.86
N ILE A 208 -14.97 -7.50 10.81
CA ILE A 208 -14.13 -7.28 11.99
C ILE A 208 -13.45 -5.93 11.84
N ASN A 209 -13.60 -5.09 12.87
CA ASN A 209 -12.87 -3.85 12.99
C ASN A 209 -11.70 -4.05 13.97
N PHE A 210 -10.47 -3.81 13.51
CA PHE A 210 -9.29 -4.00 14.35
C PHE A 210 -9.23 -3.04 15.53
N ALA A 211 -9.87 -1.87 15.42
CA ALA A 211 -9.97 -0.90 16.52
C ALA A 211 -10.95 -1.35 17.63
N ASP A 212 -11.86 -2.30 17.35
CA ASP A 212 -12.79 -2.78 18.37
C ASP A 212 -12.04 -3.39 19.55
N PRO A 213 -12.48 -3.19 20.81
CA PRO A 213 -11.77 -3.68 21.99
C PRO A 213 -11.73 -5.21 22.08
N ARG A 214 -12.66 -5.91 21.42
CA ARG A 214 -12.74 -7.37 21.38
C ARG A 214 -13.20 -7.84 20.00
N TRP A 215 -12.57 -8.87 19.48
CA TRP A 215 -13.02 -9.55 18.27
C TRP A 215 -13.79 -10.82 18.62
N PRO A 216 -14.85 -11.17 17.87
CA PRO A 216 -15.63 -12.39 18.10
C PRO A 216 -14.89 -13.63 17.56
N ILE A 217 -13.65 -13.83 17.99
CA ILE A 217 -12.74 -14.91 17.61
C ILE A 217 -12.38 -15.68 18.89
N ASN A 218 -12.68 -16.98 18.89
CA ASN A 218 -12.44 -17.89 20.02
C ASN A 218 -11.52 -19.06 19.62
N THR A 219 -10.69 -18.87 18.58
CA THR A 219 -9.79 -19.91 18.06
C THR A 219 -8.40 -19.35 17.84
N GLN A 220 -7.40 -20.22 17.90
CA GLN A 220 -6.04 -19.89 17.50
C GLN A 220 -5.75 -20.34 16.06
N PHE A 221 -4.92 -19.58 15.37
CA PHE A 221 -4.59 -19.77 13.96
C PHE A 221 -3.22 -20.39 13.77
N ASP A 222 -3.11 -21.23 12.75
CA ASP A 222 -1.83 -21.71 12.20
C ASP A 222 -1.16 -20.60 11.38
N VAL A 223 -1.96 -19.80 10.67
CA VAL A 223 -1.47 -18.65 9.89
C VAL A 223 -2.43 -17.48 9.99
N ILE A 224 -1.91 -16.28 10.21
CA ILE A 224 -2.64 -15.02 10.02
C ILE A 224 -1.97 -14.29 8.85
N PHE A 225 -2.73 -14.02 7.80
CA PHE A 225 -2.38 -13.08 6.75
C PHE A 225 -2.96 -11.72 7.12
N CYS A 226 -2.13 -10.70 7.24
CA CYS A 226 -2.55 -9.31 7.44
C CYS A 226 -1.66 -8.43 6.56
N ARG A 227 -1.92 -8.46 5.25
CA ARG A 227 -1.05 -7.86 4.22
C ARG A 227 -1.64 -6.58 3.67
N ASN A 228 -0.82 -5.53 3.59
CA ASN A 228 -1.16 -4.24 2.97
C ASN A 228 -2.34 -3.51 3.63
N VAL A 229 -2.55 -3.75 4.93
CA VAL A 229 -3.64 -3.19 5.74
C VAL A 229 -3.09 -2.34 6.88
N ILE A 230 -1.99 -2.77 7.50
CA ILE A 230 -1.48 -2.10 8.70
C ILE A 230 -0.89 -0.72 8.39
N ILE A 231 -0.54 -0.44 7.13
CA ILE A 231 -0.05 0.85 6.64
C ILE A 231 -1.02 2.03 6.87
N TYR A 232 -2.29 1.74 7.16
CA TYR A 232 -3.30 2.77 7.44
C TYR A 232 -3.42 3.10 8.94
N PHE A 233 -2.75 2.36 9.82
CA PHE A 233 -2.78 2.56 11.26
C PHE A 233 -1.52 3.29 11.75
N ASP A 234 -1.64 4.06 12.83
CA ASP A 234 -0.49 4.61 13.55
C ASP A 234 0.25 3.52 14.35
N ARG A 235 1.41 3.87 14.91
CA ARG A 235 2.27 2.92 15.63
C ARG A 235 1.62 2.33 16.87
N ASP A 236 0.86 3.13 17.60
CA ASP A 236 0.21 2.69 18.84
C ASP A 236 -0.90 1.68 18.52
N THR A 237 -1.70 1.96 17.50
CA THR A 237 -2.74 1.05 17.00
C THR A 237 -2.13 -0.23 16.44
N GLN A 238 -1.03 -0.13 15.68
CA GLN A 238 -0.29 -1.29 15.19
C GLN A 238 0.21 -2.16 16.35
N ALA A 239 0.80 -1.58 17.40
CA ALA A 239 1.34 -2.34 18.53
C ALA A 239 0.25 -3.18 19.22
N VAL A 240 -0.90 -2.56 19.53
CA VAL A 240 -2.05 -3.26 20.13
C VAL A 240 -2.58 -4.36 19.21
N LEU A 241 -2.64 -4.11 17.90
CA LEU A 241 -3.06 -5.10 16.91
C LEU A 241 -2.15 -6.33 16.91
N PHE A 242 -0.83 -6.12 16.90
CA PHE A 242 0.15 -7.21 16.87
C PHE A 242 0.19 -8.01 18.16
N ASP A 243 0.03 -7.38 19.33
CA ASP A 243 -0.10 -8.10 20.60
C ASP A 243 -1.31 -9.03 20.61
N ARG A 244 -2.44 -8.59 20.03
CA ARG A 244 -3.63 -9.43 19.89
C ARG A 244 -3.45 -10.55 18.87
N PHE A 245 -2.76 -10.28 17.76
CA PHE A 245 -2.38 -11.34 16.81
C PHE A 245 -1.51 -12.41 17.47
N ALA A 246 -0.56 -12.01 18.33
CA ALA A 246 0.28 -12.95 19.05
C ALA A 246 -0.54 -13.89 19.96
N GLN A 247 -1.58 -13.37 20.62
CA GLN A 247 -2.50 -14.19 21.45
C GLN A 247 -3.36 -15.17 20.63
N LEU A 248 -3.72 -14.78 19.41
CA LEU A 248 -4.51 -15.58 18.49
C LEU A 248 -3.68 -16.53 17.62
N LEU A 249 -2.34 -16.44 17.66
CA LEU A 249 -1.48 -17.39 16.97
C LEU A 249 -1.23 -18.62 17.85
N LYS A 250 -1.22 -19.79 17.22
CA LYS A 250 -0.65 -20.99 17.84
C LYS A 250 0.85 -20.77 18.06
N LYS A 251 1.42 -21.53 19.00
CA LYS A 251 2.87 -21.47 19.32
C LYS A 251 3.78 -21.58 18.09
N ASP A 252 3.44 -22.48 17.16
CA ASP A 252 4.18 -22.70 15.91
C ASP A 252 3.49 -22.03 14.70
N GLY A 253 2.65 -21.03 14.98
CA GLY A 253 1.91 -20.28 13.98
C GLY A 253 2.74 -19.19 13.31
N HIS A 254 2.26 -18.75 12.15
CA HIS A 254 2.93 -17.74 11.34
C HIS A 254 2.06 -16.51 11.12
N LEU A 255 2.68 -15.33 11.17
CA LEU A 255 2.10 -14.06 10.75
C LEU A 255 2.73 -13.64 9.44
N ILE A 256 1.91 -13.32 8.45
CA ILE A 256 2.33 -12.91 7.11
C ILE A 256 1.84 -11.49 6.86
N ILE A 257 2.75 -10.57 6.56
CA ILE A 257 2.46 -9.17 6.24
C ILE A 257 2.86 -8.84 4.79
N GLY A 258 2.48 -7.68 4.29
CA GLY A 258 2.78 -7.25 2.91
C GLY A 258 4.21 -6.71 2.77
N HIS A 259 4.72 -6.64 1.53
CA HIS A 259 6.12 -6.21 1.29
C HIS A 259 6.50 -4.83 1.84
N SER A 260 5.54 -3.90 1.87
CA SER A 260 5.77 -2.53 2.36
C SER A 260 5.71 -2.42 3.90
N GLU A 261 5.47 -3.53 4.59
CA GLU A 261 5.23 -3.60 6.02
C GLU A 261 6.41 -4.27 6.72
N THR A 262 6.73 -3.81 7.94
CA THR A 262 7.83 -4.39 8.73
C THR A 262 7.50 -4.37 10.21
N LEU A 263 7.90 -5.43 10.91
CA LEU A 263 7.79 -5.57 12.37
C LEU A 263 9.13 -5.39 13.08
N SER A 264 10.16 -4.86 12.40
CA SER A 264 11.49 -4.67 13.00
C SER A 264 11.50 -3.81 14.26
N TRP A 265 10.48 -2.96 14.43
CA TRP A 265 10.28 -2.10 15.59
C TRP A 265 9.53 -2.79 16.74
N LEU A 266 8.87 -3.93 16.50
CA LEU A 266 8.21 -4.76 17.51
C LEU A 266 9.16 -5.85 18.00
N THR A 267 10.15 -5.43 18.77
CA THR A 267 11.12 -6.34 19.38
C THR A 267 10.45 -7.25 20.41
N GLY A 268 10.84 -8.52 20.43
CA GLY A 268 10.43 -9.47 21.48
C GLY A 268 9.08 -10.18 21.29
N THR A 269 8.18 -9.70 20.41
CA THR A 269 6.90 -10.39 20.13
C THR A 269 7.00 -11.32 18.92
N PHE A 270 7.57 -10.82 17.82
CA PHE A 270 7.69 -11.56 16.56
C PHE A 270 9.15 -11.65 16.12
N ALA A 271 9.53 -12.81 15.60
CA ALA A 271 10.81 -13.03 14.94
C ALA A 271 10.56 -13.39 13.48
N GLN A 272 11.31 -12.78 12.56
CA GLN A 272 11.19 -13.10 11.13
C GLN A 272 11.69 -14.53 10.87
N VAL A 273 10.97 -15.27 10.03
CA VAL A 273 11.41 -16.58 9.56
C VAL A 273 12.63 -16.41 8.67
N ARG A 274 13.72 -17.10 9.03
CA ARG A 274 15.00 -16.97 8.33
C ARG A 274 14.85 -17.32 6.84
N GLY A 275 15.30 -16.40 5.98
CA GLY A 275 15.28 -16.59 4.53
C GLY A 275 13.90 -16.45 3.89
N VAL A 276 12.87 -16.09 4.65
CA VAL A 276 11.51 -15.85 4.13
C VAL A 276 11.14 -14.40 4.44
N PRO A 277 11.19 -13.50 3.45
CA PRO A 277 10.73 -12.12 3.62
C PRO A 277 9.30 -12.06 4.16
N THR A 278 9.02 -11.07 5.00
CA THR A 278 7.65 -10.71 5.47
C THR A 278 6.82 -11.81 6.13
N VAL A 279 7.47 -12.93 6.50
CA VAL A 279 6.87 -14.01 7.28
C VAL A 279 7.52 -14.04 8.66
N TYR A 280 6.68 -14.07 9.69
CA TYR A 280 7.08 -14.00 11.08
C TYR A 280 6.48 -15.16 11.87
N ARG A 281 7.12 -15.48 12.99
CA ARG A 281 6.64 -16.42 14.02
C ARG A 281 6.75 -15.74 15.38
N LEU A 282 6.10 -16.31 16.40
CA LEU A 282 6.31 -15.85 17.77
C LEU A 282 7.80 -15.96 18.14
N ALA A 283 8.32 -14.91 18.77
CA ALA A 283 9.69 -14.88 19.25
C ALA A 283 9.88 -15.89 20.39
N THR A 284 11.06 -16.49 20.47
CA THR A 284 11.46 -17.44 21.51
C THR A 284 12.69 -16.95 22.24
N ALA A 285 13.00 -17.52 23.41
CA ALA A 285 14.20 -17.17 24.18
C ALA A 285 15.51 -17.36 23.39
N ALA A 286 15.52 -18.24 22.38
CA ALA A 286 16.68 -18.47 21.51
C ALA A 286 16.87 -17.36 20.45
N ASP A 287 15.88 -16.48 20.24
CA ASP A 287 15.96 -15.36 19.31
C ASP A 287 16.64 -14.12 19.94
N GLY A 288 17.09 -14.22 21.20
CA GLY A 288 17.86 -13.20 21.91
C GLY A 288 17.03 -12.37 22.90
N ASP A 289 17.70 -11.92 23.96
CA ASP A 289 17.17 -11.17 25.10
C ASP A 289 16.56 -9.81 24.67
N LEU A 290 15.25 -9.80 24.40
CA LEU A 290 14.46 -8.60 24.15
C LEU A 290 13.23 -8.66 25.07
N ARG A 291 13.42 -8.23 26.32
CA ARG A 291 12.32 -8.02 27.28
C ARG A 291 11.31 -7.01 26.71
N PRO A 292 9.99 -7.23 26.82
CA PRO A 292 9.00 -6.23 26.44
C PRO A 292 8.93 -5.11 27.48
N PRO A 293 8.67 -3.83 27.12
CA PRO A 293 8.00 -2.93 28.03
C PRO A 293 6.55 -3.43 28.20
N SER A 294 6.21 -3.87 29.41
CA SER A 294 4.84 -4.13 29.81
C SER A 294 4.02 -2.85 29.74
N VAL A 295 3.05 -2.76 28.82
CA VAL A 295 2.00 -1.73 28.86
C VAL A 295 0.61 -2.34 28.74
N VAL A 296 0.36 -3.54 29.28
CA VAL A 296 -1.01 -3.98 29.62
C VAL A 296 -0.98 -4.94 30.81
N ALA A 297 -0.57 -4.46 31.98
CA ALA A 297 -0.77 -5.17 33.24
C ALA A 297 -1.22 -4.19 34.33
N ALA A 298 -2.25 -3.40 34.03
CA ALA A 298 -2.97 -2.61 35.03
C ALA A 298 -4.39 -2.32 34.54
N GLN A 299 -5.20 -3.36 34.27
CA GLN A 299 -6.68 -3.23 34.24
C GLN A 299 -7.48 -4.55 34.13
N ALA A 300 -6.86 -5.73 34.25
CA ALA A 300 -7.57 -7.02 34.17
C ALA A 300 -7.51 -7.86 35.46
N ALA A 301 -7.26 -7.24 36.62
CA ALA A 301 -7.36 -7.88 37.93
C ALA A 301 -8.61 -7.38 38.68
N ALA A 302 -9.78 -7.58 38.10
CA ALA A 302 -11.06 -7.53 38.81
C ALA A 302 -12.12 -8.25 37.98
N ALA A 303 -12.18 -9.57 38.10
CA ALA A 303 -13.37 -10.44 37.99
C ALA A 303 -12.99 -11.82 37.44
N ALA A 304 -12.74 -12.76 38.35
CA ALA A 304 -13.06 -14.17 38.12
C ALA A 304 -13.68 -14.73 39.41
N PRO A 305 -14.70 -15.61 39.32
CA PRO A 305 -15.54 -16.02 40.44
C PRO A 305 -15.00 -17.28 41.13
N ALA A 306 -15.29 -17.44 42.43
CA ALA A 306 -15.19 -18.74 43.10
C ALA A 306 -16.34 -18.89 44.13
N SER A 307 -17.22 -19.85 43.81
CA SER A 307 -17.97 -20.79 44.68
C SER A 307 -18.44 -20.42 46.10
N ARG A 308 -19.74 -20.74 46.33
CA ARG A 308 -20.58 -20.77 47.56
C ARG A 308 -19.95 -21.39 48.82
N PRO A 309 -20.46 -21.08 50.05
CA PRO A 309 -21.63 -21.79 50.63
C PRO A 309 -22.69 -20.93 51.37
N ASP A 310 -23.91 -21.46 51.35
CA ASP A 310 -25.08 -21.46 52.26
C ASP A 310 -25.57 -20.26 53.12
N ALA A 311 -26.88 -20.04 52.93
CA ALA A 311 -27.97 -19.70 53.86
C ALA A 311 -28.00 -18.34 54.60
N VAL A 312 -29.04 -17.54 54.29
CA VAL A 312 -30.21 -17.17 55.14
C VAL A 312 -30.92 -15.93 54.53
N GLU A 313 -32.24 -16.06 54.27
CA GLU A 313 -33.22 -15.00 53.90
C GLU A 313 -33.66 -14.16 55.13
N PRO A 314 -34.48 -13.07 55.06
CA PRO A 314 -35.27 -12.53 53.93
C PRO A 314 -35.22 -10.99 53.71
N ALA A 315 -35.98 -10.54 52.70
CA ALA A 315 -36.18 -9.17 52.18
C ALA A 315 -36.78 -8.14 53.18
N PRO A 316 -36.83 -6.79 52.89
CA PRO A 316 -37.79 -6.24 51.91
C PRO A 316 -37.41 -4.92 51.14
N ARG A 317 -37.91 -4.83 49.89
CA ARG A 317 -38.61 -3.70 49.17
C ARG A 317 -38.07 -2.23 49.10
N PRO A 318 -38.56 -1.42 48.11
CA PRO A 318 -37.79 -0.42 47.37
C PRO A 318 -38.13 1.04 47.73
N LEU A 319 -37.28 1.98 47.30
CA LEU A 319 -37.64 3.40 47.21
C LEU A 319 -37.19 3.99 45.87
N ALA A 320 -38.12 4.75 45.30
CA ALA A 320 -38.07 5.42 44.01
C ALA A 320 -37.78 6.92 44.17
N VAL A 321 -37.62 7.56 43.00
CA VAL A 321 -37.81 8.99 42.68
C VAL A 321 -36.69 9.96 43.08
N GLY A 322 -36.24 10.75 42.10
CA GLY A 322 -35.36 11.89 42.35
C GLY A 322 -34.98 12.65 41.09
N SER A 323 -35.95 13.38 40.53
CA SER A 323 -35.81 14.39 39.48
C SER A 323 -34.75 15.46 39.79
N ALA A 324 -33.97 15.87 38.78
CA ALA A 324 -33.46 17.25 38.70
C ALA A 324 -33.01 17.61 37.27
N ARG A 325 -33.76 18.53 36.64
CA ARG A 325 -33.22 19.55 35.71
C ARG A 325 -32.78 20.75 36.56
N PRO A 326 -31.76 21.53 36.17
CA PRO A 326 -31.96 22.71 35.28
C PRO A 326 -30.82 22.89 34.25
N ALA A 327 -31.09 23.28 33.01
CA ALA A 327 -31.18 24.65 32.46
C ALA A 327 -29.83 25.36 32.20
N LEU A 328 -29.63 25.65 30.91
CA LEU A 328 -28.76 26.60 30.20
C LEU A 328 -27.98 27.67 30.99
N ARG A 329 -26.73 27.93 30.55
CA ARG A 329 -26.27 29.27 30.13
C ARG A 329 -25.00 29.23 29.28
N ALA A 330 -24.94 30.20 28.35
CA ALA A 330 -23.95 30.40 27.31
C ALA A 330 -22.84 31.40 27.69
N GLY A 331 -21.79 31.43 26.86
CA GLY A 331 -20.74 32.47 26.79
C GLY A 331 -19.53 32.14 27.67
N GLY A 332 -18.28 32.24 27.25
CA GLY A 332 -17.66 32.86 26.08
C GLY A 332 -16.21 33.18 26.46
N ARG A 333 -15.34 33.31 25.45
CA ARG A 333 -13.93 33.77 25.50
C ARG A 333 -12.87 32.75 25.94
N LEU A 334 -12.13 32.25 24.95
CA LEU A 334 -10.66 32.27 25.01
C LEU A 334 -10.06 32.27 23.59
N ALA A 335 -10.31 33.36 22.84
CA ALA A 335 -9.53 33.71 21.66
C ALA A 335 -8.61 34.87 22.05
N SER A 336 -7.37 34.55 22.45
CA SER A 336 -6.20 35.43 22.38
C SER A 336 -5.02 34.77 23.10
N ARG A 337 -4.16 34.07 22.35
CA ARG A 337 -2.73 33.83 22.63
C ARG A 337 -2.25 32.70 21.72
N LEU A 338 -1.66 33.05 20.58
CA LEU A 338 -0.45 32.43 19.99
C LEU A 338 -0.19 33.03 18.59
N GLU A 339 0.01 34.34 18.53
CA GLU A 339 0.75 34.98 17.45
C GLU A 339 2.16 35.27 17.97
N SER A 340 3.13 34.44 17.56
CA SER A 340 4.55 34.79 17.38
C SER A 340 5.38 33.52 17.22
N ARG A 341 5.75 33.21 15.98
CA ARG A 341 7.01 32.55 15.54
C ARG A 341 6.83 32.07 14.10
N LEU A 342 6.84 33.01 13.16
CA LEU A 342 7.12 32.74 11.75
C LEU A 342 8.55 33.20 11.49
N GLY A 343 9.46 32.23 11.32
CA GLY A 343 10.80 32.45 10.77
C GLY A 343 10.75 32.60 9.25
N PRO A 344 11.80 33.18 8.62
CA PRO A 344 11.72 33.68 7.26
C PRO A 344 11.75 32.57 6.19
N ARG A 345 11.00 32.81 5.10
CA ARG A 345 11.00 32.05 3.84
C ARG A 345 12.40 32.04 3.20
N PRO A 346 12.83 30.92 2.56
CA PRO A 346 13.94 30.98 1.62
C PRO A 346 13.49 31.48 0.25
N ALA A 347 14.44 32.15 -0.41
CA ALA A 347 14.28 33.05 -1.53
C ALA A 347 14.02 32.36 -2.88
N THR A 348 13.41 33.15 -3.77
CA THR A 348 13.18 32.92 -5.19
C THR A 348 14.47 32.78 -6.00
N ALA A 349 14.35 32.05 -7.11
CA ALA A 349 15.36 31.80 -8.13
C ALA A 349 16.21 33.02 -8.55
N SER A 350 17.50 32.80 -8.78
CA SER A 350 18.34 33.66 -9.61
C SER A 350 19.22 32.84 -10.58
N LYS A 351 19.45 33.43 -11.75
CA LYS A 351 19.98 32.86 -12.99
C LYS A 351 21.51 32.76 -12.99
N VAL A 352 21.96 31.61 -13.52
CA VAL A 352 23.05 31.38 -14.50
C VAL A 352 24.38 32.15 -14.37
N GLY A 353 25.45 31.41 -14.11
CA GLY A 353 26.82 31.72 -14.52
C GLY A 353 27.43 30.49 -15.22
N ALA A 354 27.90 30.70 -16.45
CA ALA A 354 28.38 29.66 -17.35
C ALA A 354 29.71 29.06 -16.90
N ASP A 355 29.81 27.73 -16.90
CA ASP A 355 31.08 27.06 -17.19
C ASP A 355 30.83 25.85 -18.08
N ARG A 356 30.96 26.07 -19.39
CA ARG A 356 30.46 25.17 -20.45
C ARG A 356 31.58 24.34 -21.08
N ARG A 357 32.75 24.22 -20.43
CA ARG A 357 33.96 23.61 -21.03
C ARG A 357 34.68 22.53 -20.21
N LEU A 358 34.06 21.99 -19.16
CA LEU A 358 34.71 20.97 -18.30
C LEU A 358 33.91 19.67 -18.11
N HIS A 359 33.29 19.07 -19.14
CA HIS A 359 32.57 17.79 -18.92
C HIS A 359 32.60 16.74 -20.04
N HIS A 360 33.43 16.87 -21.09
CA HIS A 360 33.51 15.79 -22.10
C HIS A 360 34.27 14.54 -21.59
N GLY A 361 35.42 14.71 -20.93
CA GLY A 361 36.24 13.57 -20.45
C GLY A 361 35.69 12.79 -19.25
N ALA A 362 34.81 13.40 -18.45
CA ALA A 362 34.24 12.73 -17.27
C ALA A 362 33.18 11.66 -17.64
N ILE A 363 32.47 11.85 -18.76
CA ILE A 363 31.47 10.90 -19.26
C ILE A 363 32.15 9.72 -19.95
N GLU A 364 33.24 9.94 -20.69
CA GLU A 364 34.04 8.86 -21.28
C GLU A 364 34.69 7.97 -20.21
N SER A 365 35.13 8.56 -19.10
CA SER A 365 35.64 7.82 -17.93
C SER A 365 34.56 6.99 -17.23
N ALA A 366 33.30 7.47 -17.17
CA ALA A 366 32.18 6.71 -16.60
C ALA A 366 31.67 5.60 -17.53
N ALA A 367 31.78 5.79 -18.86
CA ALA A 367 31.43 4.78 -19.87
C ALA A 367 32.42 3.59 -19.92
N HIS A 368 33.62 3.73 -19.36
CA HIS A 368 34.64 2.66 -19.24
C HIS A 368 34.55 1.88 -17.92
N MET A 369 33.47 2.06 -17.13
CA MET A 369 33.22 1.28 -15.92
C MET A 369 32.65 -0.11 -16.30
N PRO A 370 33.14 -1.22 -15.72
CA PRO A 370 32.91 -2.58 -16.23
C PRO A 370 31.45 -3.08 -16.17
N HIS A 371 30.52 -2.35 -15.54
CA HIS A 371 29.10 -2.72 -15.42
C HIS A 371 28.17 -1.51 -15.64
N THR A 372 27.90 -1.19 -16.92
CA THR A 372 26.89 -0.17 -17.30
C THR A 372 25.53 -0.82 -17.56
N HIS A 373 24.50 -0.38 -16.85
CA HIS A 373 23.11 -0.83 -17.00
C HIS A 373 22.26 0.24 -17.66
N ILE A 374 21.65 -0.06 -18.80
CA ILE A 374 20.74 0.86 -19.49
C ILE A 374 19.31 0.57 -19.02
N ILE A 375 18.61 1.60 -18.54
CA ILE A 375 17.19 1.50 -18.16
C ILE A 375 16.34 2.36 -19.10
N HIS A 376 15.21 1.82 -19.52
CA HIS A 376 14.18 2.51 -20.33
C HIS A 376 12.98 2.88 -19.46
N VAL A 377 11.93 3.46 -20.05
CA VAL A 377 10.67 3.77 -19.35
C VAL A 377 10.14 2.54 -18.60
N GLY A 378 9.87 2.70 -17.30
CA GLY A 378 9.47 1.63 -16.39
C GLY A 378 10.65 0.86 -15.77
N GLY A 379 11.89 1.16 -16.16
CA GLY A 379 13.08 0.53 -15.61
C GLY A 379 13.40 1.02 -14.20
N VAL A 380 13.82 0.10 -13.34
CA VAL A 380 14.35 0.36 -12.00
C VAL A 380 15.58 -0.50 -11.80
N PHE A 381 16.66 0.09 -11.29
CA PHE A 381 17.89 -0.63 -10.97
C PHE A 381 18.49 -0.11 -9.66
N ALA A 382 18.89 -1.02 -8.78
CA ALA A 382 19.63 -0.69 -7.55
C ALA A 382 20.75 -1.71 -7.33
N SER A 383 21.89 -1.24 -6.82
CA SER A 383 23.07 -2.06 -6.58
C SER A 383 23.82 -1.63 -5.33
N ALA A 384 24.35 -2.61 -4.61
CA ALA A 384 25.36 -2.41 -3.56
C ALA A 384 26.79 -2.45 -4.12
N GLU A 385 26.96 -2.94 -5.35
CA GLU A 385 28.22 -2.94 -6.08
C GLU A 385 28.33 -1.71 -6.98
N ALA A 386 29.57 -1.35 -7.33
CA ALA A 386 29.85 -0.23 -8.24
C ALA A 386 29.34 -0.53 -9.65
N ALA A 387 28.30 0.19 -10.05
CA ALA A 387 27.67 0.11 -11.36
C ALA A 387 27.30 1.52 -11.84
N VAL A 388 27.19 1.68 -13.16
CA VAL A 388 26.69 2.91 -13.78
C VAL A 388 25.33 2.63 -14.40
N VAL A 389 24.30 3.33 -13.96
CA VAL A 389 22.97 3.25 -14.56
C VAL A 389 22.82 4.39 -15.57
N ARG A 390 22.44 4.08 -16.81
CA ARG A 390 22.29 5.03 -17.91
C ARG A 390 20.85 5.10 -18.40
N THR A 391 20.35 6.29 -18.65
CA THR A 391 19.04 6.49 -19.30
C THR A 391 18.97 7.79 -20.10
N ILE A 392 17.94 7.92 -20.93
CA ILE A 392 17.65 9.13 -21.71
C ILE A 392 16.22 9.59 -21.38
N LEU A 393 16.04 10.88 -21.19
CA LEU A 393 14.81 11.49 -20.67
C LEU A 393 14.34 12.64 -21.56
N GLY A 394 13.14 12.50 -22.11
CA GLY A 394 12.33 13.58 -22.66
C GLY A 394 11.35 14.10 -21.58
N SER A 395 10.05 13.88 -21.80
CA SER A 395 8.98 14.22 -20.83
C SER A 395 8.97 13.35 -19.58
N CYS A 396 9.66 12.21 -19.61
CA CYS A 396 9.85 11.29 -18.48
C CYS A 396 10.76 11.87 -17.40
N VAL A 397 10.74 11.26 -16.21
CA VAL A 397 11.61 11.62 -15.08
C VAL A 397 12.38 10.41 -14.59
N ALA A 398 13.63 10.64 -14.20
CA ALA A 398 14.44 9.70 -13.44
C ALA A 398 14.73 10.24 -12.05
N ALA A 399 14.54 9.39 -11.04
CA ALA A 399 15.01 9.62 -9.69
C ALA A 399 16.23 8.75 -9.41
N CYS A 400 17.29 9.37 -8.91
CA CYS A 400 18.50 8.70 -8.46
C CYS A 400 18.57 8.78 -6.94
N LEU A 401 18.60 7.64 -6.26
CA LEU A 401 18.65 7.55 -4.81
C LEU A 401 19.99 6.96 -4.36
N TYR A 402 20.51 7.43 -3.22
CA TYR A 402 21.79 7.00 -2.67
C TYR A 402 21.78 7.02 -1.14
N ASP A 403 22.22 5.92 -0.51
CA ASP A 403 22.56 5.89 0.93
C ASP A 403 24.07 6.10 1.10
N PRO A 404 24.50 7.22 1.71
CA PRO A 404 25.92 7.56 1.82
C PRO A 404 26.71 6.67 2.77
N GLU A 405 26.07 5.99 3.72
CA GLU A 405 26.76 5.13 4.68
C GLU A 405 27.02 3.74 4.10
N THR A 406 26.00 3.15 3.47
CA THR A 406 26.09 1.80 2.90
C THR A 406 26.61 1.78 1.47
N ARG A 407 26.72 2.97 0.85
CA ARG A 407 27.14 3.16 -0.55
C ARG A 407 26.26 2.43 -1.55
N ILE A 408 24.99 2.26 -1.21
CA ILE A 408 23.99 1.63 -2.08
C ILE A 408 23.29 2.75 -2.87
N GLY A 409 23.21 2.56 -4.18
CA GLY A 409 22.56 3.50 -5.08
C GLY A 409 21.63 2.80 -6.05
N GLY A 410 20.62 3.54 -6.50
CA GLY A 410 19.77 3.09 -7.59
C GLY A 410 19.12 4.23 -8.36
N MET A 411 18.61 3.91 -9.54
CA MET A 411 17.94 4.84 -10.44
C MET A 411 16.69 4.20 -11.03
N ASN A 412 15.63 4.99 -11.18
CA ASN A 412 14.43 4.60 -11.93
C ASN A 412 14.22 5.51 -13.16
N HIS A 413 13.25 5.14 -14.00
CA HIS A 413 12.77 5.94 -15.12
C HIS A 413 11.25 5.74 -15.21
N PHE A 414 10.46 6.78 -14.96
CA PHE A 414 8.99 6.74 -15.07
C PHE A 414 8.44 7.82 -16.01
N LEU A 415 7.25 7.57 -16.58
CA LEU A 415 6.62 8.39 -17.62
C LEU A 415 5.47 9.26 -17.10
N LEU A 416 4.72 8.77 -16.10
CA LEU A 416 3.54 9.46 -15.56
C LEU A 416 3.57 9.46 -14.03
N PRO A 417 2.93 10.40 -13.33
CA PRO A 417 2.90 10.41 -11.86
C PRO A 417 2.10 9.24 -11.27
N GLU A 418 0.92 9.00 -11.85
CA GLU A 418 -0.10 8.06 -11.40
C GLU A 418 -0.74 7.40 -12.62
N GLY A 419 -1.15 6.14 -12.47
CA GLY A 419 -1.79 5.37 -13.53
C GLY A 419 -3.31 5.39 -13.43
N HIS A 420 -3.94 5.80 -14.54
CA HIS A 420 -5.35 5.58 -14.80
C HIS A 420 -5.57 4.59 -15.94
N ASP A 421 -4.69 3.60 -16.14
CA ASP A 421 -4.94 2.55 -17.13
C ASP A 421 -5.48 1.28 -16.52
N LYS A 422 -6.60 0.83 -17.09
CA LYS A 422 -7.38 -0.36 -16.71
C LYS A 422 -6.77 -1.67 -17.23
N GLN A 423 -5.48 -1.72 -17.55
CA GLN A 423 -4.85 -2.93 -18.08
C GLN A 423 -3.59 -3.28 -17.30
N GLN A 424 -3.64 -4.48 -16.70
CA GLN A 424 -2.56 -5.13 -15.99
C GLN A 424 -1.43 -5.50 -16.96
N ASP A 425 -0.33 -4.76 -16.87
CA ASP A 425 0.97 -5.24 -17.32
C ASP A 425 1.94 -5.06 -16.16
N ALA A 426 2.56 -6.14 -15.68
CA ALA A 426 3.48 -6.11 -14.53
C ALA A 426 4.76 -5.29 -14.79
N ARG A 427 5.03 -4.91 -16.06
CA ARG A 427 6.05 -3.93 -16.47
C ARG A 427 5.50 -2.53 -16.74
N ALA A 428 4.18 -2.37 -16.81
CA ALA A 428 3.51 -1.08 -16.98
C ALA A 428 3.35 -0.33 -15.64
N SER A 429 3.35 -1.02 -14.50
CA SER A 429 3.18 -0.39 -13.18
C SER A 429 4.34 0.57 -12.83
N THR A 430 5.58 0.23 -13.15
CA THR A 430 6.78 1.06 -12.87
C THR A 430 6.93 2.24 -13.83
N ARG A 431 6.05 2.37 -14.82
CA ARG A 431 5.94 3.57 -15.65
C ARG A 431 5.26 4.72 -14.88
N TYR A 432 4.61 4.40 -13.76
CA TYR A 432 4.00 5.37 -12.86
C TYR A 432 4.93 5.70 -11.69
N GLY A 433 5.10 6.98 -11.41
CA GLY A 433 6.08 7.51 -10.49
C GLY A 433 5.93 6.97 -9.07
N VAL A 434 4.70 6.85 -8.55
CA VAL A 434 4.46 6.28 -7.21
C VAL A 434 5.08 4.89 -7.09
N HIS A 435 4.74 4.01 -8.04
CA HIS A 435 5.21 2.63 -8.01
C HIS A 435 6.70 2.51 -8.33
N ALA A 436 7.21 3.30 -9.29
CA ALA A 436 8.63 3.33 -9.64
C ALA A 436 9.51 3.75 -8.46
N MET A 437 9.05 4.72 -7.66
CA MET A 437 9.76 5.18 -6.47
C MET A 437 9.70 4.15 -5.35
N GLU A 438 8.54 3.53 -5.11
CA GLU A 438 8.37 2.46 -4.13
C GLU A 438 9.28 1.27 -4.43
N VAL A 439 9.25 0.77 -5.67
CA VAL A 439 10.10 -0.34 -6.10
C VAL A 439 11.58 0.00 -5.94
N LEU A 440 11.99 1.22 -6.34
CA LEU A 440 13.39 1.65 -6.20
C LEU A 440 13.85 1.68 -4.73
N ILE A 441 13.08 2.31 -3.85
CA ILE A 441 13.43 2.39 -2.43
C ILE A 441 13.48 0.99 -1.82
N ASN A 442 12.52 0.13 -2.17
CA ASN A 442 12.48 -1.25 -1.68
C ASN A 442 13.69 -2.05 -2.16
N GLU A 443 14.05 -1.99 -3.43
CA GLU A 443 15.23 -2.69 -3.97
C GLU A 443 16.53 -2.23 -3.26
N MET A 444 16.64 -0.94 -2.96
CA MET A 444 17.77 -0.43 -2.18
C MET A 444 17.77 -0.93 -0.73
N MET A 445 16.62 -0.92 -0.06
CA MET A 445 16.50 -1.43 1.31
C MET A 445 16.79 -2.93 1.40
N HIS A 446 16.35 -3.73 0.42
CA HIS A 446 16.67 -5.16 0.32
C HIS A 446 18.18 -5.43 0.23
N ARG A 447 18.95 -4.48 -0.30
CA ARG A 447 20.41 -4.54 -0.40
C ARG A 447 21.12 -3.99 0.83
N GLY A 448 20.38 -3.50 1.82
CA GLY A 448 20.91 -2.99 3.09
C GLY A 448 20.87 -1.47 3.25
N ALA A 449 20.29 -0.72 2.30
CA ALA A 449 20.18 0.73 2.43
C ALA A 449 19.17 1.11 3.53
N ASP A 450 19.44 2.21 4.24
CA ASP A 450 18.49 2.77 5.21
C ASP A 450 17.70 3.91 4.58
N ARG A 451 16.37 3.75 4.55
CA ARG A 451 15.43 4.74 4.02
C ARG A 451 15.67 6.14 4.59
N ARG A 452 16.03 6.24 5.87
CA ARG A 452 16.20 7.53 6.58
C ARG A 452 17.42 8.31 6.13
N ARG A 453 18.38 7.64 5.48
CA ARG A 453 19.65 8.23 5.02
C ARG A 453 19.66 8.51 3.52
N LEU A 454 18.62 8.07 2.80
CA LEU A 454 18.54 8.24 1.36
C LEU A 454 18.61 9.71 0.98
N ARG A 455 19.37 10.00 -0.07
CA ARG A 455 19.42 11.30 -0.73
C ARG A 455 19.07 11.15 -2.19
N ALA A 456 18.34 12.14 -2.71
CA ALA A 456 17.79 12.09 -4.05
C ALA A 456 18.45 13.10 -4.99
N LYS A 457 18.52 12.73 -6.27
CA LYS A 457 18.69 13.64 -7.41
C LYS A 457 17.61 13.34 -8.44
N ALA A 458 17.07 14.35 -9.10
CA ALA A 458 15.97 14.18 -10.06
C ALA A 458 16.25 14.88 -11.39
N PHE A 459 16.01 14.20 -12.50
CA PHE A 459 16.33 14.67 -13.85
C PHE A 459 15.17 14.38 -14.82
N GLY A 460 15.03 15.18 -15.88
CA GLY A 460 14.06 14.95 -16.96
C GLY A 460 12.94 16.00 -17.01
N ALA A 461 11.73 15.60 -17.35
CA ALA A 461 10.59 16.49 -17.59
C ALA A 461 10.86 17.57 -18.65
N SER A 462 11.74 17.30 -19.62
CA SER A 462 12.12 18.19 -20.71
C SER A 462 11.03 18.25 -21.80
N GLU A 463 11.06 19.29 -22.62
CA GLU A 463 10.21 19.41 -23.81
C GLU A 463 10.59 18.31 -24.82
N ALA A 464 9.67 17.39 -25.06
CA ALA A 464 9.76 16.41 -26.14
C ALA A 464 9.40 17.07 -27.50
N ILE A 465 9.93 16.49 -28.57
CA ILE A 465 9.84 16.95 -29.96
C ILE A 465 8.39 17.20 -30.37
N LYS A 466 8.18 18.19 -31.24
CA LYS A 466 6.91 18.67 -31.81
C LYS A 466 5.99 17.63 -32.48
N HIS A 467 6.31 16.34 -32.47
CA HIS A 467 5.55 15.30 -33.17
C HIS A 467 4.95 14.20 -32.28
N VAL A 468 5.20 14.17 -30.97
CA VAL A 468 4.54 13.23 -30.05
C VAL A 468 3.65 14.00 -29.08
N VAL A 469 2.35 13.66 -29.08
CA VAL A 469 1.29 14.29 -28.29
C VAL A 469 1.42 13.90 -26.81
N LEU A 470 2.45 14.39 -26.13
CA LEU A 470 2.46 14.48 -24.67
C LEU A 470 2.50 15.97 -24.32
N SER A 471 1.32 16.49 -24.02
CA SER A 471 1.07 17.88 -23.67
C SER A 471 2.06 18.38 -22.61
N ARG A 472 2.45 19.66 -22.70
CA ARG A 472 3.19 20.42 -21.66
C ARG A 472 2.73 20.11 -20.22
N GLU A 473 1.46 19.80 -20.05
CA GLU A 473 0.83 19.33 -18.82
C GLU A 473 1.50 18.08 -18.20
N VAL A 474 1.96 17.11 -18.99
CA VAL A 474 2.62 15.88 -18.48
C VAL A 474 3.99 16.20 -17.87
N GLN A 475 4.74 17.12 -18.47
CA GLN A 475 6.05 17.55 -17.98
C GLN A 475 5.93 18.24 -16.62
N GLU A 476 5.00 19.20 -16.52
CA GLU A 476 4.74 19.92 -15.28
C GLU A 476 4.24 18.98 -14.18
N ARG A 477 3.35 18.03 -14.52
CA ARG A 477 2.87 17.00 -13.60
C ARG A 477 3.97 16.08 -13.09
N ASN A 478 4.88 15.63 -13.96
CA ASN A 478 6.00 14.76 -13.58
C ASN A 478 7.01 15.49 -12.66
N ALA A 479 7.34 16.74 -12.99
CA ALA A 479 8.23 17.56 -12.18
C ALA A 479 7.64 17.84 -10.78
N GLN A 480 6.35 18.21 -10.73
CA GLN A 480 5.65 18.43 -9.46
C GLN A 480 5.56 17.15 -8.63
N PHE A 481 5.26 16.02 -9.29
CA PHE A 481 5.16 14.73 -8.64
C PHE A 481 6.45 14.35 -7.92
N ILE A 482 7.60 14.35 -8.61
CA ILE A 482 8.83 13.85 -7.99
C ILE A 482 9.28 14.72 -6.82
N THR A 483 9.13 16.05 -6.94
CA THR A 483 9.46 16.96 -5.84
C THR A 483 8.56 16.72 -4.64
N ARG A 484 7.24 16.59 -4.87
CA ARG A 484 6.28 16.36 -3.78
C ARG A 484 6.44 14.98 -3.15
N PHE A 485 6.71 13.94 -3.94
CA PHE A 485 6.95 12.60 -3.43
C PHE A 485 8.14 12.59 -2.47
N LEU A 486 9.28 13.15 -2.88
CA LEU A 486 10.49 13.21 -2.06
C LEU A 486 10.28 14.03 -0.78
N GLU A 487 9.55 15.14 -0.87
CA GLU A 487 9.17 15.96 0.30
C GLU A 487 8.31 15.17 1.29
N VAL A 488 7.27 14.47 0.81
CA VAL A 488 6.38 13.64 1.64
C VAL A 488 7.13 12.48 2.30
N GLU A 489 8.05 11.86 1.57
CA GLU A 489 8.87 10.76 2.06
C GLU A 489 10.03 11.19 2.95
N GLY A 490 10.24 12.51 3.12
CA GLY A 490 11.35 13.05 3.91
C GLY A 490 12.73 12.73 3.33
N ILE A 491 12.82 12.50 2.02
CA ILE A 491 14.08 12.21 1.32
C ILE A 491 14.63 13.53 0.76
N PRO A 492 15.78 14.03 1.25
CA PRO A 492 16.35 15.29 0.77
C PRO A 492 16.68 15.24 -0.73
N LEU A 493 16.21 16.24 -1.48
CA LEU A 493 16.56 16.44 -2.88
C LEU A 493 17.83 17.32 -2.98
N ASP A 494 18.99 16.70 -3.18
CA ASP A 494 20.28 17.39 -3.20
C ASP A 494 20.48 18.25 -4.46
N ARG A 495 20.01 17.74 -5.61
CA ARG A 495 20.15 18.36 -6.94
C ARG A 495 18.96 17.97 -7.83
N SER A 496 18.53 18.87 -8.70
CA SER A 496 17.61 18.53 -9.79
C SER A 496 17.91 19.30 -11.07
N LEU A 497 17.58 18.69 -12.21
CA LEU A 497 17.47 19.34 -13.51
C LEU A 497 16.17 18.85 -14.16
N LEU A 498 15.08 19.52 -13.78
CA LEU A 498 13.73 19.23 -14.26
C LEU A 498 13.28 20.33 -15.23
N GLY A 499 12.69 19.95 -16.36
CA GLY A 499 12.33 20.89 -17.42
C GLY A 499 13.46 21.16 -18.40
N GLY A 500 13.20 22.09 -19.34
CA GLY A 500 14.17 22.55 -20.33
C GLY A 500 13.85 22.07 -21.75
N PRO A 501 14.44 22.71 -22.77
CA PRO A 501 14.01 22.56 -24.16
C PRO A 501 14.59 21.33 -24.86
N ARG A 502 15.41 20.52 -24.17
CA ARG A 502 16.17 19.42 -24.79
C ARG A 502 16.14 18.16 -23.93
N PRO A 503 16.07 16.97 -24.56
CA PRO A 503 16.24 15.71 -23.86
C PRO A 503 17.59 15.61 -23.14
N LEU A 504 17.60 14.87 -22.05
CA LEU A 504 18.77 14.66 -21.19
C LEU A 504 19.22 13.21 -21.27
N GLU A 505 20.52 12.99 -21.39
CA GLU A 505 21.13 11.72 -21.05
C GLU A 505 21.66 11.81 -19.61
N VAL A 506 21.33 10.81 -18.80
CA VAL A 506 21.72 10.72 -17.39
C VAL A 506 22.52 9.45 -17.16
N LEU A 507 23.66 9.60 -16.50
CA LEU A 507 24.49 8.49 -15.99
C LEU A 507 24.58 8.63 -14.47
N PHE A 508 24.29 7.57 -13.73
CA PHE A 508 24.30 7.55 -12.27
C PHE A 508 25.20 6.43 -11.75
N ALA A 509 26.22 6.79 -10.96
CA ALA A 509 27.12 5.84 -10.31
C ALA A 509 26.55 5.40 -8.94
N THR A 510 26.20 4.12 -8.81
CA THR A 510 25.50 3.58 -7.63
C THR A 510 26.33 3.63 -6.35
N ASP A 511 27.65 3.51 -6.46
CA ASP A 511 28.58 3.44 -5.33
C ASP A 511 29.01 4.81 -4.78
N THR A 512 28.85 5.88 -5.55
CA THR A 512 29.26 7.24 -5.16
C THR A 512 28.09 8.22 -5.07
N GLY A 513 26.94 7.86 -5.64
CA GLY A 513 25.79 8.75 -5.76
C GLY A 513 26.01 9.92 -6.71
N LYS A 514 27.07 9.90 -7.53
CA LYS A 514 27.35 10.93 -8.55
C LYS A 514 26.45 10.73 -9.76
N ALA A 515 25.90 11.82 -10.27
CA ALA A 515 25.13 11.85 -11.50
C ALA A 515 25.81 12.76 -12.52
N PHE A 516 25.90 12.30 -13.77
CA PHE A 516 26.40 13.06 -14.91
C PHE A 516 25.27 13.24 -15.90
N VAL A 517 25.09 14.47 -16.39
CA VAL A 517 23.95 14.81 -17.24
C VAL A 517 24.43 15.55 -18.48
N ARG A 518 23.91 15.18 -19.65
CA ARG A 518 24.22 15.81 -20.93
C ARG A 518 22.94 16.11 -21.71
N GLU A 519 22.78 17.35 -22.17
CA GLU A 519 21.72 17.71 -23.11
C GLU A 519 22.03 17.14 -24.51
N LEU A 520 21.08 16.44 -25.12
CA LEU A 520 21.24 15.84 -26.45
C LEU A 520 20.95 16.86 -27.57
N ALA A 521 21.67 16.73 -28.70
CA ALA A 521 21.46 17.54 -29.90
C ALA A 521 20.48 16.86 -30.87
N LEU A 522 19.76 17.67 -31.66
CA LEU A 522 18.67 17.27 -32.57
C LEU A 522 18.92 16.02 -33.47
N PRO A 523 20.14 15.75 -33.99
CA PRO A 523 20.36 14.55 -34.81
C PRO A 523 20.30 13.21 -34.04
N SER A 524 20.49 13.25 -32.71
CA SER A 524 20.34 12.07 -31.85
C SER A 524 18.88 11.85 -31.40
N VAL A 525 18.04 12.86 -31.62
CA VAL A 525 16.67 12.99 -31.11
C VAL A 525 15.66 12.35 -32.07
N GLU A 526 15.95 12.26 -33.38
CA GLU A 526 15.13 11.51 -34.36
C GLU A 526 15.13 9.99 -34.10
N ARG A 527 16.26 9.41 -33.66
CA ARG A 527 16.31 7.99 -33.24
C ARG A 527 15.44 7.72 -32.01
N LEU A 528 15.41 8.66 -31.06
CA LEU A 528 14.55 8.59 -29.86
C LEU A 528 13.06 8.76 -30.19
N ALA A 529 12.74 9.65 -31.14
CA ALA A 529 11.36 9.85 -31.61
C ALA A 529 10.79 8.58 -32.24
N HIS A 530 11.58 7.87 -33.05
CA HIS A 530 11.15 6.61 -33.67
C HIS A 530 10.94 5.49 -32.65
N GLU A 531 11.71 5.44 -31.56
CA GLU A 531 11.49 4.47 -30.48
C GLU A 531 10.26 4.83 -29.61
N GLU A 532 10.02 6.11 -29.34
CA GLU A 532 8.82 6.59 -28.62
C GLU A 532 7.54 6.44 -29.47
N ASP A 533 7.57 6.71 -30.78
CA ASP A 533 6.41 6.60 -31.67
C ASP A 533 6.04 5.14 -31.96
N ARG A 534 7.01 4.27 -32.22
CA ARG A 534 6.75 2.85 -32.50
C ARG A 534 6.12 2.14 -31.29
N TYR A 535 6.45 2.61 -30.08
CA TYR A 535 5.91 2.09 -28.82
C TYR A 535 4.55 2.74 -28.45
N SER A 536 4.34 4.01 -28.83
CA SER A 536 3.06 4.70 -28.67
C SER A 536 1.99 4.16 -29.61
N GLN A 537 2.34 3.76 -30.83
CA GLN A 537 1.41 3.15 -31.80
C GLN A 537 0.92 1.76 -31.37
N THR A 538 1.77 0.95 -30.70
CA THR A 538 1.34 -0.33 -30.11
C THR A 538 0.36 -0.20 -28.94
N LEU A 539 0.17 1.01 -28.40
CA LEU A 539 -0.79 1.29 -27.33
C LEU A 539 -2.17 1.73 -27.83
N ILE A 540 -2.31 2.14 -29.11
CA ILE A 540 -3.55 2.72 -29.64
C ILE A 540 -4.33 1.73 -30.52
N HIS A 541 -3.65 0.82 -31.22
CA HIS A 541 -4.27 -0.26 -32.00
C HIS A 541 -3.51 -1.57 -31.80
N PRO A 542 -4.04 -2.55 -31.04
CA PRO A 542 -3.46 -3.88 -31.02
C PRO A 542 -3.76 -4.58 -32.34
N ALA A 543 -2.81 -4.58 -33.28
CA ALA A 543 -2.90 -5.42 -34.47
C ALA A 543 -2.73 -6.90 -34.06
N GLN A 544 -3.52 -7.77 -34.71
CA GLN A 544 -3.43 -9.22 -34.56
C GLN A 544 -1.99 -9.72 -34.82
N PRO A 545 -1.56 -10.83 -34.19
CA PRO A 545 -0.23 -11.36 -34.41
C PRO A 545 -0.11 -11.79 -35.87
N ALA A 546 0.86 -11.20 -36.59
CA ALA A 546 1.35 -11.80 -37.81
C ALA A 546 2.07 -13.10 -37.43
N GLU A 547 1.80 -14.13 -38.23
CA GLU A 547 2.38 -15.47 -38.15
C GLU A 547 3.91 -15.43 -38.15
N ASP A 548 4.47 -16.44 -37.48
CA ASP A 548 5.78 -17.09 -37.66
C ASP A 548 6.74 -16.49 -38.71
N ASP A 549 7.96 -16.20 -38.26
CA ASP A 549 9.15 -16.70 -38.95
C ASP A 549 10.35 -16.68 -37.98
N ASP A 550 10.55 -17.85 -37.38
CA ASP A 550 11.80 -18.59 -37.30
C ASP A 550 13.08 -17.95 -37.90
N ILE A 551 14.21 -18.18 -37.20
CA ILE A 551 15.63 -18.13 -37.64
C ILE A 551 16.51 -17.02 -37.03
N THR A 552 17.38 -17.48 -36.12
CA THR A 552 18.66 -16.91 -35.67
C THR A 552 19.72 -16.97 -36.79
N LEU A 553 20.69 -16.04 -36.85
CA LEU A 553 22.11 -16.36 -37.18
C LEU A 553 23.08 -15.18 -36.88
N PHE A 554 24.13 -15.54 -36.12
CA PHE A 554 25.35 -14.85 -35.67
C PHE A 554 25.26 -13.59 -34.78
#